data_AF-A0A1D8GHQ3-F1
#
_entry.id   AF-A0A1D8GHQ3-F1
#
_cell.length_a   1.000
_cell.length_b   1.000
_cell.length_c   1.000
_cell.angle_alpha   90.00
_cell.angle_beta   90.00
_cell.angle_gamma   90.00
#
_symmetry.space_group_name_H-M   'P 1'
#
loop_
_entity.id
_entity.type
_entity.pdbx_description
1 polymer ?
#
loop_
_entity_poly.entity_id
_entity_poly.type
_entity_poly.pdbx_seq_one_letter_code
_entity_poly.pdbx_strand_id
1 'polypeptide(L)'
;MHRKKRILFTAHCILNQNAVIRGWERAKGGFNGIIQIILENNIAIVQLPCPEFTFLGENRPPMTKQEYDTEGYRKHSREILEIILKQFGEYITQGYSIVGILGIEGSPSCDTLREKGVFMEELLEMLAKQGIYVKTFDVPEDYLEGKDHYILKEFEEFIHQQV
;
A
#
# COMPACT_ATOMS: atom_id res chain seq x y z
N MET A 1 -7.76 -12.00 -25.72
CA MET A 1 -7.33 -12.21 -24.31
C MET A 1 -7.94 -11.10 -23.45
N HIS A 2 -8.67 -11.43 -22.37
CA HIS A 2 -9.42 -10.44 -21.55
C HIS A 2 -8.58 -9.68 -20.51
N ARG A 3 -7.34 -10.10 -20.23
CA ARG A 3 -6.49 -9.49 -19.19
C ARG A 3 -5.85 -8.19 -19.70
N LYS A 4 -6.10 -7.07 -19.01
CA LYS A 4 -5.41 -5.79 -19.25
C LYS A 4 -3.97 -5.75 -18.75
N LYS A 5 -3.59 -6.69 -17.87
CA LYS A 5 -2.24 -6.84 -17.30
C LYS A 5 -1.72 -5.57 -16.58
N ARG A 6 -2.61 -4.84 -15.90
CA ARG A 6 -2.27 -3.68 -15.07
C ARG A 6 -2.56 -4.00 -13.62
N ILE A 7 -1.59 -3.78 -12.74
CA ILE A 7 -1.70 -4.14 -11.33
C ILE A 7 -1.26 -2.97 -10.46
N LEU A 8 -2.01 -2.72 -9.39
CA LEU A 8 -1.68 -1.79 -8.34
C LEU A 8 -1.56 -2.53 -7.03
N PHE A 9 -0.49 -2.29 -6.29
CA PHE A 9 -0.33 -2.80 -4.93
C PHE A 9 -0.85 -1.76 -3.95
N THR A 10 -1.60 -2.17 -2.94
CA THR A 10 -2.20 -1.24 -1.98
C THR A 10 -1.87 -1.62 -0.56
N ALA A 11 -1.51 -0.65 0.29
CA ALA A 11 -1.51 -0.81 1.73
C ALA A 11 -2.85 -1.41 2.19
N HIS A 12 -2.78 -2.29 3.19
CA HIS A 12 -3.92 -3.12 3.57
C HIS A 12 -5.19 -2.33 3.88
N CYS A 13 -5.04 -1.22 4.63
CA CYS A 13 -6.16 -0.43 5.11
C CYS A 13 -6.93 0.29 3.99
N ILE A 14 -6.35 0.47 2.80
CA ILE A 14 -7.09 1.00 1.64
C ILE A 14 -8.32 0.12 1.33
N LEU A 15 -8.18 -1.20 1.46
CA LEU A 15 -9.27 -2.15 1.25
C LEU A 15 -9.95 -2.62 2.55
N ASN A 16 -9.29 -2.45 3.70
CA ASN A 16 -9.78 -2.96 4.98
C ASN A 16 -9.43 -2.05 6.17
N GLN A 17 -10.26 -1.04 6.39
CA GLN A 17 -10.20 -0.13 7.54
C GLN A 17 -10.40 -0.83 8.89
N ASN A 18 -10.97 -2.05 8.93
CA ASN A 18 -11.06 -2.82 10.18
C ASN A 18 -9.69 -3.27 10.72
N ALA A 19 -8.61 -3.12 9.94
CA ALA A 19 -7.24 -3.38 10.41
C ALA A 19 -6.58 -2.13 11.03
N VAL A 20 -7.21 -0.95 10.92
CA VAL A 20 -6.74 0.29 11.53
C VAL A 20 -7.05 0.27 13.03
N ILE A 21 -6.28 1.03 13.82
CA ILE A 21 -6.55 1.24 15.24
C ILE A 21 -7.99 1.76 15.42
N ARG A 22 -8.70 1.24 16.41
CA ARG A 22 -10.10 1.60 16.68
C ARG A 22 -10.24 3.12 16.92
N GLY A 23 -11.18 3.72 16.20
CA GLY A 23 -11.45 5.16 16.23
C GLY A 23 -10.58 5.99 15.28
N TRP A 24 -9.61 5.37 14.59
CA TRP A 24 -8.75 6.02 13.60
C TRP A 24 -9.11 5.64 12.16
N GLU A 25 -10.12 4.78 11.99
CA GLU A 25 -10.65 4.44 10.68
C GLU A 25 -11.20 5.68 9.95
N ARG A 26 -10.90 5.76 8.66
CA ARG A 26 -11.31 6.85 7.75
C ARG A 26 -12.32 6.36 6.71
N ALA A 27 -12.82 5.14 6.85
CA ALA A 27 -13.97 4.62 6.13
C ALA A 27 -14.61 3.44 6.89
N LYS A 28 -15.83 3.05 6.47
CA LYS A 28 -16.56 1.92 7.06
C LYS A 28 -15.99 0.55 6.70
N GLY A 29 -15.31 0.44 5.55
CA GLY A 29 -14.83 -0.82 5.00
C GLY A 29 -13.51 -0.64 4.28
N GLY A 30 -13.53 -0.03 3.10
CA GLY A 30 -12.33 0.46 2.41
C GLY A 30 -12.54 1.88 1.93
N PHE A 31 -11.51 2.46 1.32
CA PHE A 31 -11.61 3.74 0.63
C PHE A 31 -12.32 3.56 -0.72
N ASN A 32 -13.64 3.41 -0.67
CA ASN A 32 -14.46 3.06 -1.82
C ASN A 32 -14.26 4.01 -3.01
N GLY A 33 -14.11 5.31 -2.80
CA GLY A 33 -13.81 6.26 -3.87
C GLY A 33 -12.50 5.93 -4.60
N ILE A 34 -11.43 5.62 -3.86
CA ILE A 34 -10.13 5.21 -4.41
C ILE A 34 -10.26 3.86 -5.13
N ILE A 35 -10.93 2.89 -4.49
CA ILE A 35 -11.13 1.54 -5.06
C ILE A 35 -11.92 1.61 -6.37
N GLN A 36 -12.97 2.44 -6.41
CA GLN A 36 -13.79 2.64 -7.60
C GLN A 36 -12.95 3.17 -8.76
N ILE A 37 -12.12 4.20 -8.54
CA ILE A 37 -11.19 4.73 -9.57
C ILE A 37 -10.29 3.61 -10.13
N ILE A 38 -9.74 2.75 -9.27
CA ILE A 38 -8.88 1.64 -9.70
C ILE A 38 -9.65 0.67 -10.60
N LEU A 39 -10.85 0.26 -10.17
CA LEU A 39 -11.64 -0.75 -10.86
C LEU A 39 -12.25 -0.23 -12.18
N GLU A 40 -12.74 1.00 -12.21
CA GLU A 40 -13.26 1.65 -13.42
C GLU A 40 -12.17 1.79 -14.50
N ASN A 41 -10.91 1.95 -14.08
CA ASN A 41 -9.75 1.98 -14.95
C ASN A 41 -9.18 0.59 -15.32
N ASN A 42 -9.89 -0.48 -14.98
CA ASN A 42 -9.52 -1.87 -15.26
C ASN A 42 -8.12 -2.25 -14.73
N ILE A 43 -7.76 -1.71 -13.57
CA ILE A 43 -6.53 -2.04 -12.86
C ILE A 43 -6.87 -3.08 -11.79
N ALA A 44 -6.12 -4.19 -11.77
CA ALA A 44 -6.28 -5.21 -10.74
C ALA A 44 -5.53 -4.80 -9.46
N ILE A 45 -6.02 -5.24 -8.30
CA ILE A 45 -5.46 -4.87 -7.00
C ILE A 45 -4.77 -6.08 -6.38
N VAL A 46 -3.55 -5.87 -5.88
CA VAL A 46 -2.90 -6.79 -4.94
C VAL A 46 -2.79 -6.09 -3.58
N GLN A 47 -3.45 -6.66 -2.58
CA GLN A 47 -3.42 -6.11 -1.23
C GLN A 47 -2.13 -6.54 -0.53
N LEU A 48 -1.35 -5.56 -0.04
CA LEU A 48 -0.24 -5.81 0.86
C LEU A 48 -0.77 -6.22 2.25
N PRO A 49 -0.06 -7.08 3.00
CA PRO A 49 -0.42 -7.35 4.39
C PRO A 49 -0.26 -6.08 5.23
N CYS A 50 -1.03 -5.97 6.32
CA CYS A 50 -0.80 -4.92 7.31
C CYS A 50 0.28 -5.41 8.29
N PRO A 51 1.51 -4.85 8.26
CA PRO A 51 2.59 -5.34 9.12
C PRO A 51 2.29 -5.13 10.60
N GLU A 52 1.68 -4.01 10.96
CA GLU A 52 1.34 -3.68 12.35
C GLU A 52 0.27 -4.64 12.90
N PHE A 53 -0.75 -4.93 12.09
CA PHE A 53 -1.83 -5.85 12.47
C PHE A 53 -1.33 -7.29 12.57
N THR A 54 -0.49 -7.75 11.64
CA THR A 54 0.05 -9.12 11.72
C THR A 54 1.12 -9.29 12.80
N PHE A 55 1.69 -8.18 13.31
CA PHE A 55 2.67 -8.19 14.40
C PHE A 55 2.02 -8.11 15.78
N LEU A 56 1.09 -7.16 16.01
CA LEU A 56 0.51 -6.89 17.33
C LEU A 56 -1.02 -7.11 17.41
N GLY A 57 -1.67 -7.37 16.28
CA GLY A 57 -3.11 -7.59 16.21
C GLY A 57 -3.94 -6.30 16.18
N GLU A 58 -5.25 -6.48 16.35
CA GLU A 58 -6.25 -5.41 16.32
C GLU A 58 -6.13 -4.46 17.52
N ASN A 59 -5.84 -5.00 18.72
CA ASN A 59 -5.79 -4.24 19.97
C ASN A 59 -4.46 -3.52 20.21
N ARG A 60 -3.64 -3.33 19.16
CA ARG A 60 -2.33 -2.71 19.26
C ARG A 60 -2.43 -1.24 19.69
N PRO A 61 -1.49 -0.74 20.51
CA PRO A 61 -1.42 0.68 20.80
C PRO A 61 -0.96 1.47 19.57
N PRO A 62 -1.27 2.78 19.49
CA PRO A 62 -0.61 3.65 18.52
C PRO A 62 0.89 3.73 18.83
N MET A 63 1.70 3.61 17.78
CA MET A 63 3.16 3.65 17.88
C MET A 63 3.72 4.48 16.72
N THR A 64 4.82 5.15 16.98
CA THR A 64 5.61 5.91 16.02
C THR A 64 6.49 4.99 15.16
N LYS A 65 7.07 5.54 14.09
CA LYS A 65 8.07 4.80 13.28
C LYS A 65 9.22 4.30 14.15
N GLN A 66 9.77 5.13 15.03
CA GLN A 66 10.91 4.78 15.88
C GLN A 66 10.61 3.61 16.82
N GLU A 67 9.38 3.52 17.33
CA GLU A 67 8.95 2.41 18.19
C GLU A 67 8.75 1.11 17.40
N TYR A 68 8.33 1.20 16.13
CA TYR A 68 8.27 0.04 15.24
C TYR A 68 9.64 -0.32 14.65
N ASP A 69 10.60 0.59 14.59
CA ASP A 69 11.92 0.38 14.00
C ASP A 69 12.83 -0.47 14.90
N THR A 70 12.46 -1.74 15.01
CA THR A 70 13.15 -2.76 15.78
C THR A 70 13.55 -3.92 14.88
N GLU A 71 14.60 -4.65 15.26
CA GLU A 71 15.05 -5.82 14.51
C GLU A 71 13.92 -6.86 14.34
N GLY A 72 13.12 -7.08 15.40
CA GLY A 72 12.00 -8.02 15.37
C GLY A 72 10.91 -7.62 14.38
N TYR A 73 10.53 -6.34 14.36
CA TYR A 73 9.50 -5.86 13.44
C TYR A 73 9.97 -5.80 11.98
N ARG A 74 11.23 -5.39 11.74
CA ARG A 74 11.85 -5.45 10.41
C ARG A 74 11.96 -6.88 9.89
N LYS A 75 12.33 -7.83 10.76
CA LYS A 75 12.35 -9.26 10.41
C LYS A 75 10.96 -9.76 10.02
N HIS A 76 9.95 -9.49 10.84
CA HIS A 76 8.55 -9.82 10.54
C HIS A 76 8.09 -9.20 9.21
N SER A 77 8.44 -7.93 8.97
CA SER A 77 8.13 -7.22 7.73
C SER A 77 8.73 -7.92 6.50
N ARG A 78 10.01 -8.32 6.56
CA ARG A 78 10.64 -9.08 5.47
C ARG A 78 9.97 -10.41 5.22
N GLU A 79 9.65 -11.17 6.27
CA GLU A 79 9.01 -12.48 6.17
C GLU A 79 7.66 -12.42 5.45
N ILE A 80 6.79 -11.47 5.83
CA ILE A 80 5.47 -11.33 5.17
C ILE A 80 5.58 -10.73 3.76
N LEU A 81 6.71 -10.09 3.41
CA LEU A 81 6.99 -9.56 2.07
C LEU A 81 7.52 -10.59 1.09
N GLU A 82 8.01 -11.74 1.54
CA GLU A 82 8.57 -12.77 0.64
C GLU A 82 7.55 -13.22 -0.43
N ILE A 83 6.31 -13.46 -0.02
CA ILE A 83 5.23 -13.85 -0.94
C ILE A 83 4.88 -12.72 -1.92
N ILE A 84 4.94 -11.48 -1.45
CA ILE A 84 4.66 -10.28 -2.25
C ILE A 84 5.73 -10.13 -3.35
N LEU A 85 7.02 -10.27 -3.00
CA LEU A 85 8.11 -10.20 -3.98
C LEU A 85 8.00 -11.29 -5.04
N LYS A 86 7.61 -12.51 -4.65
CA LYS A 86 7.35 -13.58 -5.61
C LYS A 86 6.22 -13.20 -6.59
N GLN A 87 5.16 -12.56 -6.10
CA GLN A 87 4.07 -12.07 -6.97
C GLN A 87 4.56 -10.95 -7.91
N PHE A 88 5.33 -9.98 -7.42
CA PHE A 88 5.95 -8.95 -8.26
C PHE A 88 6.77 -9.57 -9.39
N GLY A 89 7.68 -10.49 -9.05
CA GLY A 89 8.52 -11.18 -10.03
C GLY A 89 7.70 -11.91 -11.10
N GLU A 90 6.70 -12.70 -10.68
CA GLU A 90 5.83 -13.41 -11.61
C GLU A 90 5.10 -12.45 -12.56
N TYR A 91 4.50 -11.38 -12.03
CA TYR A 91 3.79 -10.41 -12.86
C TYR A 91 4.72 -9.74 -13.88
N ILE A 92 5.91 -9.33 -13.47
CA ILE A 92 6.89 -8.72 -14.36
C ILE A 92 7.33 -9.71 -15.44
N THR A 93 7.67 -10.95 -15.08
CA THR A 93 8.06 -12.00 -16.04
C THR A 93 6.94 -12.30 -17.05
N GLN A 94 5.68 -12.22 -16.63
CA GLN A 94 4.51 -12.41 -17.51
C GLN A 94 4.12 -11.14 -18.28
N GLY A 95 4.91 -10.07 -18.24
CA GLY A 95 4.71 -8.83 -18.98
C GLY A 95 3.52 -8.02 -18.47
N TYR A 96 3.28 -8.01 -17.16
CA TYR A 96 2.33 -7.10 -16.52
C TYR A 96 2.98 -5.76 -16.21
N SER A 97 2.19 -4.70 -16.37
CA SER A 97 2.54 -3.36 -15.92
C SER A 97 2.14 -3.22 -14.46
N ILE A 98 3.13 -2.96 -13.60
CA ILE A 98 2.87 -2.53 -12.24
C ILE A 98 2.70 -1.02 -12.25
N VAL A 99 1.47 -0.56 -12.01
CA VAL A 99 1.09 0.85 -12.02
C VAL A 99 1.75 1.60 -10.86
N GLY A 100 1.87 0.95 -9.71
CA GLY A 100 2.54 1.50 -8.53
C GLY A 100 2.16 0.80 -7.23
N ILE A 101 2.61 1.40 -6.13
CA ILE A 101 2.24 1.04 -4.76
C ILE A 101 1.51 2.22 -4.11
N LEU A 102 0.35 1.96 -3.50
CA LEU A 102 -0.36 2.93 -2.68
C LEU A 102 -0.03 2.71 -1.21
N GLY A 103 0.55 3.71 -0.58
CA GLY A 103 0.75 3.79 0.85
C GLY A 103 -0.25 4.70 1.55
N ILE A 104 0.07 5.05 2.79
CA ILE A 104 -0.73 5.93 3.65
C ILE A 104 0.22 6.96 4.24
N GLU A 105 -0.05 8.24 4.00
CA GLU A 105 0.75 9.34 4.52
C GLU A 105 0.79 9.27 6.06
N GLY A 106 2.00 9.46 6.62
CA GLY A 106 2.24 9.50 8.06
C GLY A 106 2.10 8.15 8.78
N SER A 107 1.82 7.06 8.07
CA SER A 107 1.86 5.74 8.67
C SER A 107 3.30 5.37 9.04
N PRO A 108 3.55 4.87 10.27
CA PRO A 108 4.89 4.48 10.69
C PRO A 108 5.44 3.27 9.91
N SER A 109 4.55 2.57 9.18
CA SER A 109 4.89 1.39 8.38
C SER A 109 4.67 1.59 6.88
N CYS A 110 3.60 2.29 6.49
CA CYS A 110 3.10 2.30 5.12
C CYS A 110 3.24 3.64 4.37
N ASP A 111 3.83 4.68 4.95
CA ASP A 111 4.21 5.89 4.19
C ASP A 111 5.30 5.53 3.16
N THR A 112 5.17 6.03 1.93
CA THR A 112 6.09 5.75 0.82
C THR A 112 6.85 6.98 0.33
N LEU A 113 6.38 8.17 0.64
CA LEU A 113 6.87 9.41 0.04
C LEU A 113 7.79 10.19 0.96
N ARG A 114 7.37 10.45 2.21
CA ARG A 114 8.08 11.33 3.14
C ARG A 114 9.10 10.52 3.92
N GLU A 115 8.94 10.47 5.25
CA GLU A 115 9.66 9.53 6.08
C GLU A 115 9.01 8.16 5.90
N LYS A 116 9.57 7.40 4.94
CA LYS A 116 9.05 6.07 4.60
C LYS A 116 8.89 5.23 5.86
N GLY A 117 7.75 4.56 5.98
CA GLY A 117 7.50 3.67 7.09
C GLY A 117 8.38 2.42 7.00
N VAL A 118 8.59 1.75 8.15
CA VAL A 118 9.53 0.61 8.27
C VAL A 118 9.25 -0.49 7.24
N PHE A 119 7.98 -0.81 7.00
CA PHE A 119 7.59 -1.86 6.07
C PHE A 119 7.83 -1.47 4.61
N MET A 120 7.60 -0.21 4.24
CA MET A 120 7.87 0.29 2.88
C MET A 120 9.36 0.43 2.61
N GLU A 121 10.18 0.75 3.62
CA GLU A 121 11.64 0.70 3.48
C GLU A 121 12.11 -0.71 3.10
N GLU A 122 11.68 -1.74 3.84
CA GLU A 122 12.04 -3.12 3.54
C GLU A 122 11.54 -3.55 2.16
N LEU A 123 10.28 -3.27 1.81
CA LEU A 123 9.72 -3.62 0.50
C LEU A 123 10.49 -2.97 -0.66
N LEU A 124 10.72 -1.66 -0.60
CA LEU A 124 11.39 -0.93 -1.67
C LEU A 124 12.86 -1.34 -1.78
N GLU A 125 13.54 -1.60 -0.66
CA GLU A 125 14.92 -2.12 -0.69
C GLU A 125 14.97 -3.52 -1.31
N MET A 126 14.06 -4.42 -0.93
CA MET A 126 14.01 -5.77 -1.49
C MET A 126 13.66 -5.79 -2.99
N LEU A 127 12.79 -4.88 -3.45
CA LEU A 127 12.48 -4.69 -4.88
C LEU A 127 13.70 -4.13 -5.63
N ALA A 128 14.37 -3.12 -5.07
CA ALA A 128 15.56 -2.51 -5.68
C ALA A 128 16.70 -3.52 -5.84
N LYS A 129 16.90 -4.43 -4.87
CA LYS A 129 17.86 -5.55 -4.98
C LYS A 129 17.58 -6.49 -6.16
N GLN A 130 16.35 -6.52 -6.67
CA GLN A 130 15.95 -7.27 -7.85
C GLN A 130 15.90 -6.41 -9.12
N GLY A 131 16.35 -5.16 -9.05
CA GLY A 131 16.28 -4.20 -10.16
C GLY A 131 14.86 -3.72 -10.47
N ILE A 132 13.91 -3.88 -9.54
CA ILE A 132 12.53 -3.47 -9.71
C ILE A 132 12.34 -2.11 -9.05
N TYR A 133 11.89 -1.13 -9.84
CA TYR A 133 11.57 0.21 -9.39
C TYR A 133 10.12 0.53 -9.76
N VAL A 134 9.35 1.00 -8.79
CA VAL A 134 7.92 1.26 -8.94
C VAL A 134 7.58 2.63 -8.40
N LYS A 135 6.61 3.29 -9.04
CA LYS A 135 6.07 4.55 -8.56
C LYS A 135 5.25 4.31 -7.29
N THR A 136 5.21 5.30 -6.42
CA THR A 136 4.43 5.25 -5.19
C THR A 136 3.50 6.46 -5.08
N PHE A 137 2.44 6.30 -4.31
CA PHE A 137 1.45 7.34 -4.02
C PHE A 137 0.90 7.10 -2.62
N ASP A 138 0.71 8.14 -1.83
CA ASP A 138 0.15 8.00 -0.48
C ASP A 138 -1.23 8.65 -0.40
N VAL A 139 -2.16 7.94 0.25
CA VAL A 139 -3.44 8.55 0.63
C VAL A 139 -3.18 9.45 1.84
N PRO A 140 -3.50 10.76 1.77
CA PRO A 140 -3.17 11.72 2.80
C PRO A 140 -3.99 11.46 4.07
N GLU A 141 -3.49 11.89 5.23
CA GLU A 141 -4.11 11.64 6.53
C GLU A 141 -5.52 12.23 6.65
N ASP A 142 -5.76 13.38 6.00
CA ASP A 142 -7.01 14.13 6.04
C ASP A 142 -8.10 13.58 5.10
N TYR A 143 -7.77 12.62 4.23
CA TYR A 143 -8.77 11.95 3.41
C TYR A 143 -9.76 11.17 4.29
N LEU A 144 -11.05 11.46 4.11
CA LEU A 144 -12.15 10.79 4.80
C LEU A 144 -13.19 10.34 3.77
N GLU A 145 -13.49 9.04 3.77
CA GLU A 145 -14.38 8.43 2.78
C GLU A 145 -15.77 9.07 2.77
N GLY A 146 -16.29 9.34 1.57
CA GLY A 146 -17.59 9.98 1.35
C GLY A 146 -17.57 11.51 1.42
N LYS A 147 -16.40 12.14 1.60
CA LYS A 147 -16.22 13.59 1.43
C LYS A 147 -15.49 13.91 0.13
N ASP A 148 -15.82 15.04 -0.47
CA ASP A 148 -15.05 15.57 -1.60
C ASP A 148 -13.61 15.84 -1.17
N HIS A 149 -12.67 15.35 -1.96
CA HIS A 149 -11.24 15.48 -1.66
C HIS A 149 -10.44 15.57 -2.95
N TYR A 150 -9.47 16.49 -3.00
CA TYR A 150 -8.62 16.71 -4.18
C TYR A 150 -7.81 15.46 -4.56
N ILE A 151 -7.49 14.63 -3.58
CA ILE A 151 -6.68 13.42 -3.77
C ILE A 151 -7.26 12.45 -4.79
N LEU A 152 -8.60 12.39 -4.94
CA LEU A 152 -9.21 11.48 -5.92
C LEU A 152 -8.78 11.83 -7.35
N LYS A 153 -8.70 13.13 -7.66
CA LYS A 153 -8.23 13.62 -8.95
C LYS A 153 -6.72 13.38 -9.13
N GLU A 154 -5.91 13.69 -8.13
CA GLU A 154 -4.46 13.46 -8.20
C GLU A 154 -4.13 11.97 -8.32
N PHE A 155 -4.91 11.12 -7.66
CA PHE A 155 -4.78 9.68 -7.77
C PHE A 155 -5.16 9.17 -9.17
N GLU A 156 -6.22 9.71 -9.76
CA GLU A 156 -6.58 9.41 -11.15
C GLU A 156 -5.46 9.82 -12.11
N GLU A 157 -4.87 11.00 -11.93
CA GLU A 157 -3.71 11.43 -12.71
C GLU A 157 -2.52 10.47 -12.53
N PHE A 158 -2.21 10.07 -11.30
CA PHE A 158 -1.14 9.12 -10.97
C PHE A 158 -1.27 7.80 -11.73
N ILE A 159 -2.46 7.18 -11.76
CA ILE A 159 -2.66 5.89 -12.43
C ILE A 159 -2.60 5.96 -13.95
N HIS A 160 -2.63 7.16 -14.55
CA HIS A 160 -2.50 7.38 -15.98
C HIS A 160 -1.09 7.78 -16.44
N GLN A 161 -0.19 8.11 -15.52
CA GLN A 161 1.20 8.42 -15.86
C GLN A 161 1.88 7.18 -16.45
N GLN A 162 2.28 7.23 -17.72
CA GLN A 162 3.02 6.15 -18.36
C GLN A 162 4.35 5.88 -17.64
N VAL A 163 4.77 4.61 -17.62
CA VAL A 163 6.12 4.17 -17.21
C VAL A 163 6.99 4.15 -18.46
#